data_AF-A0A392MDW5-F1
#
_entry.id   AF-A0A392MDW5-F1
#
_cell.length_a   1.000
_cell.length_b   1.000
_cell.length_c   1.000
_cell.angle_alpha   90.00
_cell.angle_beta   90.00
_cell.angle_gamma   90.00
#
_symmetry.space_group_name_H-M   'P 1'
#
loop_
_entity.id
_entity.type
_entity.pdbx_description
1 polymer ?
#
loop_
_entity_poly.entity_id
_entity_poly.type
_entity_poly.pdbx_seq_one_letter_code
_entity_poly.pdbx_strand_id
1 'polypeptide(L)'
;MCDELRGWRRMKDDVNDDDNSSQSCHLSFPRLSELEIHLCSRLTHMPTFPKLDADLNFTFARVEALEATLNMDIEICFKDNFNYLPVLRDIRFSNCNDIETLPDWICNLSSLQSITLLESDDAIYKKLANVDGNVAAIQLIWFSKRCGQK
;
A
#
# COMPACT_ATOMS: atom_id res chain seq x y z
N MET A 1 3.53 12.68 15.04
CA MET A 1 4.20 11.39 14.83
C MET A 1 3.23 10.32 15.25
N CYS A 2 2.73 9.51 14.32
CA CYS A 2 1.82 8.41 14.61
C CYS A 2 2.64 7.11 14.57
N ASP A 3 3.57 6.99 15.51
CA ASP A 3 4.57 5.93 15.46
C ASP A 3 3.99 4.58 15.88
N GLU A 4 2.79 4.54 16.46
CA GLU A 4 2.23 3.33 17.06
C GLU A 4 1.14 2.65 16.22
N LEU A 5 0.75 3.22 15.08
CA LEU A 5 -0.29 2.60 14.25
C LEU A 5 0.27 1.34 13.59
N ARG A 6 -0.09 0.18 14.14
CA ARG A 6 0.28 -1.13 13.59
C ARG A 6 -0.75 -1.68 12.60
N GLY A 7 -2.01 -1.26 12.72
CA GLY A 7 -3.09 -1.70 11.86
C GLY A 7 -4.44 -1.12 12.28
N TRP A 8 -5.49 -1.46 11.54
CA TRP A 8 -6.86 -1.01 11.81
C TRP A 8 -7.59 -2.07 12.63
N ARG A 9 -8.11 -1.68 13.80
CA ARG A 9 -8.88 -2.54 14.71
C ARG A 9 -10.14 -1.82 15.14
N ARG A 10 -11.22 -2.56 15.40
CA ARG A 10 -12.40 -1.99 16.08
C ARG A 10 -12.08 -1.91 17.57
N MET A 11 -12.34 -0.77 18.18
CA MET A 11 -12.02 -0.49 19.59
C MET A 11 -12.93 -1.21 20.60
N LYS A 12 -13.66 -2.26 20.19
CA LYS A 12 -14.76 -2.86 20.97
C LYS A 12 -14.44 -4.22 21.60
N ASP A 13 -13.23 -4.73 21.40
CA ASP A 13 -12.86 -6.08 21.83
C ASP A 13 -11.97 -6.01 23.08
N ASP A 14 -12.54 -5.49 24.18
CA ASP A 14 -12.06 -5.73 25.55
C ASP A 14 -12.68 -7.03 26.07
N VAL A 15 -12.46 -8.14 25.38
CA VAL A 15 -12.66 -9.49 25.94
C VAL A 15 -11.57 -10.36 25.34
N ASN A 16 -10.79 -10.98 26.23
CA ASN A 16 -9.82 -12.03 25.93
C ASN A 16 -10.26 -12.89 24.73
N ASP A 17 -9.60 -12.76 23.59
CA ASP A 17 -9.57 -13.80 22.58
C ASP A 17 -8.23 -13.73 21.83
N ASP A 18 -7.52 -14.85 21.90
CA ASP A 18 -6.12 -15.06 21.54
C ASP A 18 -5.93 -15.26 20.02
N ASP A 19 -6.84 -14.74 19.19
CA ASP A 19 -6.79 -14.91 17.72
C ASP A 19 -6.73 -13.56 16.99
N ASN A 20 -5.48 -13.11 16.82
CA ASN A 20 -5.14 -11.75 16.40
C ASN A 20 -5.20 -11.49 14.88
N SER A 21 -5.55 -12.49 14.07
CA SER A 21 -5.57 -12.39 12.60
C SER A 21 -6.97 -12.23 12.01
N SER A 22 -8.03 -12.69 12.69
CA SER A 22 -9.39 -12.73 12.13
C SER A 22 -10.14 -11.39 12.24
N GLN A 23 -9.72 -10.48 13.10
CA GLN A 23 -10.49 -9.25 13.38
C GLN A 23 -10.25 -8.10 12.39
N SER A 24 -9.06 -8.01 11.76
CA SER A 24 -8.76 -6.97 10.76
C SER A 24 -9.53 -7.17 9.45
N CYS A 25 -9.87 -8.42 9.13
CA CYS A 25 -10.58 -8.82 7.93
C CYS A 25 -11.99 -8.23 7.75
N HIS A 26 -12.66 -7.87 8.85
CA HIS A 26 -14.01 -7.32 8.79
C HIS A 26 -14.07 -5.81 8.55
N LEU A 27 -12.91 -5.16 8.42
CA LEU A 27 -12.84 -3.73 8.14
C LEU A 27 -12.80 -3.52 6.64
N SER A 28 -13.94 -3.08 6.10
CA SER A 28 -14.07 -2.63 4.72
C SER A 28 -14.55 -1.18 4.70
N PHE A 29 -13.96 -0.38 3.83
CA PHE A 29 -14.33 1.01 3.60
C PHE A 29 -14.93 1.16 2.19
N PRO A 30 -16.19 0.77 1.97
CA PRO A 30 -16.78 0.62 0.63
C PRO A 30 -17.08 1.94 -0.09
N ARG A 31 -16.72 3.08 0.49
CA ARG A 31 -16.92 4.42 -0.07
C ARG A 31 -15.63 5.24 -0.09
N LEU A 32 -14.53 4.70 0.41
CA LEU A 32 -13.26 5.41 0.41
C LEU A 32 -12.70 5.39 -1.01
N SER A 33 -12.60 6.57 -1.62
CA SER A 33 -12.04 6.78 -2.96
C SER A 33 -10.57 7.23 -2.92
N GLU A 34 -10.18 7.88 -1.83
CA GLU A 34 -8.83 8.43 -1.61
C GLU A 34 -8.31 8.00 -0.24
N LEU A 35 -7.05 7.61 -0.17
CA LEU A 35 -6.38 7.22 1.07
C LEU A 35 -4.97 7.78 1.10
N GLU A 36 -4.68 8.53 2.17
CA GLU A 36 -3.32 9.01 2.46
C GLU A 36 -2.82 8.46 3.80
N ILE A 37 -1.60 7.92 3.79
CA ILE A 37 -0.94 7.36 4.96
C ILE A 37 0.40 8.08 5.15
N HIS A 38 0.51 8.83 6.24
CA HIS A 38 1.65 9.67 6.55
C HIS A 38 2.33 9.23 7.86
N LEU A 39 3.65 9.03 7.83
CA LEU A 39 4.47 8.77 9.02
C LEU A 39 4.07 7.51 9.80
N CYS A 40 3.57 6.48 9.10
CA CYS A 40 3.13 5.22 9.69
C CYS A 40 4.18 4.11 9.49
N SER A 41 5.31 4.24 10.17
CA SER A 41 6.45 3.32 10.02
C SER A 41 6.26 1.96 10.71
N ARG A 42 5.27 1.79 11.58
CA ARG A 42 4.96 0.51 12.23
C ARG A 42 3.76 -0.21 11.63
N LEU A 43 3.21 0.30 10.54
CA LEU A 43 2.07 -0.29 9.87
C LEU A 43 2.43 -1.69 9.37
N THR A 44 1.58 -2.68 9.62
CA THR A 44 1.80 -4.05 9.16
C THR A 44 0.66 -4.58 8.32
N HIS A 45 -0.57 -4.10 8.50
CA HIS A 45 -1.74 -4.57 7.77
C HIS A 45 -2.75 -3.43 7.57
N MET A 46 -3.52 -3.50 6.48
CA MET A 46 -4.58 -2.56 6.13
C MET A 46 -5.92 -3.26 5.92
N PRO A 47 -7.03 -2.52 6.06
CA PRO A 47 -8.36 -2.97 5.66
C PRO A 47 -8.55 -2.96 4.13
N THR A 48 -9.72 -3.39 3.66
CA THR A 48 -10.05 -3.40 2.22
C THR A 48 -10.68 -2.09 1.74
N PHE A 49 -10.33 -1.68 0.51
CA PHE A 49 -10.78 -0.42 -0.10
C PHE A 49 -11.36 -0.66 -1.51
N PRO A 50 -12.52 -1.32 -1.62
CA PRO A 50 -13.04 -1.80 -2.91
C PRO A 50 -13.45 -0.68 -3.89
N LYS A 51 -13.52 0.57 -3.44
CA LYS A 51 -13.84 1.75 -4.26
C LYS A 51 -12.71 2.78 -4.32
N LEU A 52 -11.50 2.40 -3.95
CA LEU A 52 -10.34 3.30 -4.01
C LEU A 52 -9.95 3.51 -5.48
N ASP A 53 -10.57 4.49 -6.14
CA ASP A 53 -10.49 4.74 -7.57
C ASP A 53 -9.76 6.04 -7.94
N ALA A 54 -9.46 6.88 -6.96
CA ALA A 54 -8.63 8.07 -7.11
C ALA A 54 -7.19 7.74 -6.68
N ASP A 55 -6.78 8.14 -5.47
CA ASP A 55 -5.36 8.11 -5.08
C ASP A 55 -5.11 7.24 -3.85
N LEU A 56 -4.04 6.44 -3.92
CA LEU A 56 -3.40 5.80 -2.77
C LEU A 56 -2.01 6.38 -2.54
N ASN A 57 -1.81 7.10 -1.43
CA ASN A 57 -0.56 7.81 -1.15
C ASN A 57 0.08 7.35 0.17
N PHE A 58 1.34 6.96 0.11
CA PHE A 58 2.18 6.64 1.26
C PHE A 58 3.32 7.63 1.35
N THR A 59 3.52 8.21 2.54
CA THR A 59 4.61 9.13 2.81
C THR A 59 5.27 8.76 4.14
N PHE A 60 6.56 8.41 4.13
CA PHE A 60 7.28 7.89 5.32
C PHE A 60 6.53 6.73 6.01
N ALA A 61 5.95 5.83 5.21
CA ALA A 61 5.17 4.70 5.69
C ALA A 61 5.70 3.40 5.07
N ARG A 62 5.32 2.27 5.67
CA ARG A 62 5.71 0.94 5.18
C ARG A 62 4.78 0.46 4.08
N VAL A 63 5.31 0.25 2.89
CA VAL A 63 4.62 -0.34 1.74
C VAL A 63 4.38 -1.83 1.94
N GLU A 64 5.22 -2.53 2.70
CA GLU A 64 4.98 -3.96 2.97
C GLU A 64 3.67 -4.20 3.72
N ALA A 65 3.10 -3.16 4.38
CA ALA A 65 1.76 -3.25 4.95
C ALA A 65 0.67 -3.45 3.89
N LEU A 66 0.85 -2.86 2.70
CA LEU A 66 -0.03 -3.07 1.55
C LEU A 66 0.18 -4.47 0.97
N GLU A 67 1.44 -4.88 0.81
CA GLU A 67 1.75 -6.23 0.36
C GLU A 67 1.14 -7.30 1.26
N ALA A 68 1.30 -7.17 2.58
CA ALA A 68 0.69 -8.09 3.55
C ALA A 68 -0.84 -8.14 3.43
N THR A 69 -1.46 -7.01 3.08
CA THR A 69 -2.92 -6.92 2.85
C THR A 69 -3.34 -7.62 1.55
N LEU A 70 -2.53 -7.50 0.49
CA LEU A 70 -2.78 -8.15 -0.80
C LEU A 70 -2.49 -9.65 -0.77
N ASN A 71 -1.51 -10.07 0.03
CA ASN A 71 -1.08 -11.46 0.20
C ASN A 71 -1.79 -12.17 1.36
N MET A 72 -2.74 -11.52 2.02
CA MET A 72 -3.54 -12.17 3.06
C MET A 72 -4.33 -13.33 2.43
N ASP A 73 -3.97 -14.56 2.79
CA ASP A 73 -4.71 -15.78 2.47
C ASP A 73 -6.05 -15.77 3.22
N ILE A 74 -7.05 -15.26 2.52
CA ILE A 74 -8.40 -15.07 3.03
C ILE A 74 -9.23 -16.35 2.85
N GLU A 75 -8.71 -17.52 3.24
CA GLU A 75 -9.61 -18.68 3.36
C GLU A 75 -10.69 -18.43 4.45
N ILE A 76 -10.42 -17.50 5.37
CA ILE A 76 -11.27 -17.17 6.53
C ILE A 76 -12.22 -15.98 6.27
N CYS A 77 -11.85 -15.02 5.40
CA CYS A 77 -12.51 -13.70 5.40
C CYS A 77 -13.49 -13.46 4.24
N PHE A 78 -13.28 -14.05 3.05
CA PHE A 78 -14.15 -13.93 1.88
C PHE A 78 -13.88 -15.10 0.93
N LYS A 79 -14.90 -15.88 0.60
CA LYS A 79 -14.81 -17.07 -0.27
C LYS A 79 -14.50 -16.78 -1.74
N ASP A 80 -14.31 -15.53 -2.12
CA ASP A 80 -14.15 -15.12 -3.51
C ASP A 80 -12.81 -14.38 -3.66
N ASN A 81 -12.01 -14.79 -4.66
CA ASN A 81 -10.74 -14.17 -5.06
C ASN A 81 -10.92 -12.67 -5.38
N PHE A 82 -10.87 -11.80 -4.38
CA PHE A 82 -10.99 -10.37 -4.59
C PHE A 82 -9.62 -9.74 -4.85
N ASN A 83 -9.52 -9.10 -6.01
CA ASN A 83 -8.60 -7.99 -6.20
C ASN A 83 -9.01 -6.89 -5.19
N TYR A 84 -8.18 -6.64 -4.18
CA TYR A 84 -8.47 -5.74 -3.05
C TYR A 84 -8.52 -4.26 -3.43
N LEU A 85 -7.91 -3.93 -4.58
CA LEU A 85 -7.82 -2.59 -5.15
C LEU A 85 -8.22 -2.66 -6.63
N PRO A 86 -9.45 -3.14 -6.93
CA PRO A 86 -9.82 -3.55 -8.28
C PRO A 86 -9.93 -2.37 -9.25
N VAL A 87 -10.11 -1.16 -8.71
CA VAL A 87 -10.36 0.07 -9.47
C VAL A 87 -9.26 1.11 -9.26
N LEU A 88 -8.21 0.80 -8.49
CA LEU A 88 -7.15 1.75 -8.18
C LEU A 88 -6.37 2.09 -9.43
N ARG A 89 -6.20 3.39 -9.68
CA ARG A 89 -5.54 3.93 -10.88
C ARG A 89 -4.19 4.53 -10.56
N ASP A 90 -4.06 5.17 -9.41
CA ASP A 90 -2.90 5.99 -9.08
C ASP A 90 -2.33 5.61 -7.71
N ILE A 91 -1.04 5.25 -7.70
CA ILE A 91 -0.29 4.98 -6.46
C ILE A 91 0.90 5.92 -6.36
N ARG A 92 1.08 6.51 -5.18
CA ARG A 92 2.19 7.41 -4.87
C ARG A 92 2.94 6.93 -3.63
N PHE A 93 4.25 6.75 -3.77
CA PHE A 93 5.16 6.48 -2.65
C PHE A 93 6.14 7.63 -2.51
N SER A 94 6.19 8.24 -1.34
CA SER A 94 7.14 9.29 -0.98
C SER A 94 7.97 8.87 0.21
N ASN A 95 9.30 8.87 0.07
CA ASN A 95 10.22 8.61 1.19
C ASN A 95 9.90 7.31 1.95
N CYS A 96 9.55 6.25 1.23
CA CYS A 96 9.27 4.92 1.78
C CYS A 96 10.55 4.08 1.66
N ASN A 97 11.20 3.81 2.79
CA ASN A 97 12.57 3.26 2.81
C ASN A 97 12.62 1.74 2.55
N ASP A 98 11.47 1.08 2.57
CA ASP A 98 11.31 -0.36 2.36
C ASP A 98 11.13 -0.74 0.88
N ILE A 99 10.99 0.25 -0.01
CA ILE A 99 10.88 0.01 -1.46
C ILE A 99 12.29 0.01 -2.05
N GLU A 100 12.88 -1.18 -2.21
CA GLU A 100 14.15 -1.33 -2.95
C GLU A 100 13.93 -1.53 -4.45
N THR A 101 12.85 -2.21 -4.80
CA THR A 101 12.42 -2.50 -6.17
C THR A 101 10.91 -2.33 -6.26
N LEU A 102 10.37 -2.22 -7.48
CA LEU A 102 8.92 -2.23 -7.68
C LEU A 102 8.36 -3.60 -7.22
N PRO A 103 7.45 -3.67 -6.23
CA PRO A 103 6.94 -4.95 -5.75
C PRO A 103 6.12 -5.72 -6.81
N ASP A 104 6.20 -7.05 -6.82
CA ASP A 104 5.53 -7.90 -7.82
C ASP A 104 3.99 -7.80 -7.77
N TRP A 105 3.41 -7.54 -6.59
CA TRP A 105 1.96 -7.40 -6.42
C TRP A 105 1.36 -6.25 -7.23
N ILE A 106 2.18 -5.28 -7.67
CA ILE A 106 1.75 -4.18 -8.53
C ILE A 106 1.23 -4.69 -9.87
N CYS A 107 1.80 -5.78 -10.38
CA CYS A 107 1.34 -6.43 -11.61
C CYS A 107 -0.08 -7.03 -11.48
N ASN A 108 -0.56 -7.27 -10.26
CA ASN A 108 -1.89 -7.80 -10.00
C ASN A 108 -2.97 -6.69 -9.98
N LEU A 109 -2.57 -5.41 -10.00
CA LEU A 109 -3.49 -4.28 -10.02
C LEU A 109 -3.96 -3.97 -11.45
N SER A 110 -4.98 -4.68 -11.91
CA SER A 110 -5.49 -4.63 -13.28
C SER A 110 -5.91 -3.23 -13.79
N SER A 111 -6.28 -2.32 -12.89
CA SER A 111 -6.76 -0.97 -13.23
C SER A 111 -5.69 0.11 -13.07
N LEU A 112 -4.50 -0.25 -12.59
CA LEU A 112 -3.45 0.70 -12.27
C LEU A 112 -2.89 1.35 -13.53
N GLN A 113 -2.85 2.67 -13.55
CA GLN A 113 -2.41 3.48 -14.69
C GLN A 113 -1.12 4.23 -14.39
N SER A 114 -0.96 4.73 -13.16
CA SER A 114 0.21 5.50 -12.76
C SER A 114 0.84 5.02 -11.46
N ILE A 115 2.17 5.07 -11.45
CA ILE A 115 2.97 4.96 -10.24
C ILE A 115 3.90 6.15 -10.14
N THR A 116 3.91 6.80 -9.00
CA THR A 116 4.85 7.89 -8.70
C THR A 116 5.73 7.54 -7.51
N LEU A 117 7.05 7.67 -7.70
CA LEU A 117 8.08 7.45 -6.69
C LEU A 117 8.82 8.78 -6.44
N LEU A 118 8.63 9.32 -5.24
CA LEU A 118 9.15 10.61 -4.78
C LEU A 118 10.17 10.38 -3.67
N GLU A 119 11.41 10.84 -3.85
CA GLU A 119 12.43 10.58 -2.85
C GLU A 119 13.47 11.71 -2.72
N SER A 120 14.05 11.79 -1.52
CA SER A 120 15.11 12.72 -1.17
C SER A 120 16.51 12.11 -1.20
N ASP A 121 16.66 10.78 -1.20
CA ASP A 121 17.92 10.05 -1.26
C ASP A 121 18.17 9.45 -2.66
N ASP A 122 19.41 9.51 -3.14
CA ASP A 122 19.84 8.98 -4.44
C ASP A 122 20.05 7.45 -4.44
N ALA A 123 20.21 6.84 -3.27
CA ALA A 123 20.55 5.43 -3.15
C ALA A 123 19.44 4.51 -3.67
N ILE A 124 18.16 4.89 -3.50
CA ILE A 124 17.01 4.07 -3.87
C ILE A 124 16.69 4.19 -5.37
N TYR A 125 16.86 5.38 -5.99
CA TYR A 125 16.72 5.52 -7.46
C TYR A 125 17.64 4.59 -8.25
N LYS A 126 18.86 4.32 -7.75
CA LYS A 126 19.79 3.38 -8.38
C LYS A 126 19.32 1.92 -8.28
N LYS A 127 18.57 1.57 -7.22
CA LYS A 127 17.98 0.23 -7.05
C LYS A 127 16.77 0.04 -7.97
N LEU A 128 15.94 1.08 -8.12
CA LEU A 128 14.75 1.09 -8.98
C LEU A 128 15.04 1.14 -10.48
N ALA A 129 16.23 1.59 -10.89
CA ALA A 129 16.64 1.64 -12.31
C ALA A 129 16.80 0.24 -12.95
N ASN A 130 16.79 -0.83 -12.15
CA ASN A 130 16.96 -2.22 -12.61
C ASN A 130 15.64 -3.02 -12.61
N VAL A 131 14.47 -2.37 -12.58
CA VAL A 131 13.18 -3.04 -12.59
C VAL A 131 12.91 -3.67 -13.97
N ASP A 132 13.23 -4.96 -14.11
CA ASP A 132 12.78 -5.84 -15.19
C ASP A 132 11.30 -6.22 -14.94
N GLY A 133 10.42 -5.24 -15.00
CA GLY A 133 9.00 -5.42 -14.73
C GLY A 133 8.19 -5.41 -16.02
N ASN A 134 7.51 -6.52 -16.32
CA ASN A 134 6.50 -6.62 -17.37
C ASN A 134 5.24 -5.80 -16.99
N VAL A 135 5.34 -4.48 -17.01
CA VAL A 135 4.25 -3.55 -16.69
C VAL A 135 3.48 -3.14 -17.94
N ALA A 136 2.88 -4.13 -18.60
CA ALA A 136 2.08 -3.91 -19.82
C ALA A 136 0.82 -3.03 -19.58
N ALA A 137 0.40 -2.86 -18.32
CA ALA A 137 -0.78 -2.07 -17.95
C ALA A 137 -0.45 -0.64 -17.47
N ILE A 138 0.78 -0.38 -17.02
CA ILE A 138 1.14 0.92 -16.44
C ILE A 138 1.47 1.89 -17.56
N GLN A 139 0.71 2.97 -17.64
CA GLN A 139 0.89 3.99 -18.67
C GLN A 139 2.03 4.94 -18.32
N LEU A 140 2.22 5.23 -17.03
CA LEU A 140 3.18 6.22 -16.55
C LEU A 140 3.87 5.77 -15.26
N ILE A 141 5.21 5.80 -15.28
CA ILE A 141 6.03 5.69 -14.06
C ILE A 141 6.81 6.99 -13.92
N TRP A 142 6.59 7.72 -12.83
CA TRP A 142 7.24 9.00 -12.57
C TRP A 142 8.21 8.91 -11.40
N PHE A 143 9.46 9.27 -11.65
CA PHE A 143 10.52 9.37 -10.64
C PHE A 143 10.86 10.85 -10.44
N SER A 144 10.65 11.38 -9.24
CA SER A 144 10.89 12.80 -8.96
C SER A 144 11.74 12.99 -7.71
N LYS A 145 12.96 13.49 -7.92
CA LYS A 145 13.92 13.83 -6.87
C LYS A 145 13.75 15.28 -6.45
N ARG A 146 13.74 15.56 -5.14
CA ARG A 146 13.95 16.93 -4.66
C ARG A 146 15.43 17.30 -4.81
N CYS A 147 15.78 18.06 -5.85
CA CYS A 147 17.07 18.76 -5.86
C CYS A 147 17.07 19.80 -4.74
N GLY A 148 17.91 19.59 -3.72
CA GLY A 148 18.04 20.53 -2.60
C GLY A 148 18.41 21.93 -3.09
N GLN A 149 17.73 22.94 -2.54
CA GLN A 149 18.21 24.32 -2.65
C GLN A 149 19.53 24.42 -1.84
N LYS A 150 20.58 24.87 -2.53
CA LYS A 150 21.93 25.06 -1.99
C LYS A 150 21.96 25.96 -0.76
#